data_AF-A0A376RKI1-F1
#
_entry.id   AF-A0A376RKI1-F1
#
_cell.length_a   1.000
_cell.length_b   1.000
_cell.length_c   1.000
_cell.angle_alpha   90.00
_cell.angle_beta   90.00
_cell.angle_gamma   90.00
#
_symmetry.space_group_name_H-M   'P 1'
#
loop_
_entity.id
_entity.type
_entity.pdbx_description
1 polymer ?
#
loop_
_entity_poly.entity_id
_entity_poly.type
_entity_poly.pdbx_seq_one_letter_code
_entity_poly.pdbx_strand_id
1 'polypeptide(L)'
;MPIMQIGSLHLLVNRKAIKNLHISVLPPDGKVRVSAPEHMTETAIRMAVASRFRWIRKQQQDFARQPRQSEREMVSGECHYLWGRRYRLLVIERHGRHEVKVAGNNKLQLYVQPGTRDENKAWR
;
A
#
# COMPACT_ATOMS: atom_id res chain seq x y z
N MET A 1 -18.42 2.37 -10.86
CA MET A 1 -18.82 2.04 -9.47
C MET A 1 -19.44 3.29 -8.87
N PRO A 2 -20.68 3.24 -8.36
CA PRO A 2 -21.30 4.41 -7.73
C PRO A 2 -20.54 4.83 -6.48
N ILE A 3 -20.34 6.14 -6.34
CA ILE A 3 -19.76 6.77 -5.16
C ILE A 3 -20.93 7.16 -4.25
N MET A 4 -20.93 6.67 -3.01
CA MET A 4 -21.89 7.04 -1.99
C MET A 4 -21.18 7.88 -0.92
N GLN A 5 -21.80 8.98 -0.51
CA GLN A 5 -21.27 9.83 0.56
C GLN A 5 -22.04 9.63 1.86
N ILE A 6 -21.32 9.37 2.95
CA ILE A 6 -21.87 9.28 4.30
C ILE A 6 -21.06 10.22 5.21
N GLY A 7 -21.65 11.37 5.54
CA GLY A 7 -20.92 12.44 6.23
C GLY A 7 -19.72 12.90 5.41
N SER A 8 -18.51 12.69 5.96
CA SER A 8 -17.24 13.01 5.30
C SER A 8 -16.58 11.81 4.60
N LEU A 9 -17.23 10.63 4.55
CA LEU A 9 -16.67 9.43 3.93
C LEU A 9 -17.21 9.26 2.51
N HIS A 10 -16.29 9.04 1.56
CA HIS A 10 -16.60 8.62 0.20
C HIS A 10 -16.44 7.10 0.08
N LEU A 11 -17.50 6.42 -0.33
CA LEU A 11 -17.58 4.97 -0.38
C LEU A 11 -17.76 4.51 -1.82
N LEU A 12 -16.90 3.60 -2.27
CA LEU A 12 -17.09 2.88 -3.51
C LEU A 12 -17.96 1.67 -3.24
N VAL A 13 -19.24 1.75 -3.65
CA VAL A 13 -20.19 0.66 -3.44
C VAL A 13 -20.19 -0.25 -4.65
N ASN A 14 -19.93 -1.52 -4.42
CA ASN A 14 -19.99 -2.58 -5.41
C ASN A 14 -21.07 -3.59 -5.01
N ARG A 15 -22.16 -3.64 -5.78
CA ARG A 15 -23.23 -4.61 -5.55
C ARG A 15 -22.88 -5.93 -6.24
N LYS A 16 -22.93 -7.03 -5.49
CA LYS A 16 -22.59 -8.37 -5.97
C LYS A 16 -23.54 -9.42 -5.40
N ALA A 17 -23.63 -10.57 -6.05
CA ALA A 17 -24.31 -11.76 -5.54
C ALA A 17 -23.54 -12.40 -4.37
N ILE A 18 -23.51 -11.72 -3.22
CA ILE A 18 -22.88 -12.14 -1.97
C ILE A 18 -23.91 -12.16 -0.84
N LYS A 19 -23.68 -12.99 0.18
CA LYS A 19 -24.59 -13.09 1.34
C LYS A 19 -24.38 -11.97 2.36
N ASN A 20 -23.13 -11.51 2.53
CA ASN A 20 -22.73 -10.58 3.60
C ASN A 20 -22.13 -9.30 3.04
N LEU A 21 -22.28 -8.20 3.78
CA LEU A 21 -21.64 -6.93 3.46
C LEU A 21 -20.19 -6.90 3.96
N HIS A 22 -19.27 -6.61 3.04
CA HIS A 22 -17.84 -6.47 3.34
C HIS A 22 -17.40 -5.02 3.18
N ILE A 23 -16.65 -4.50 4.15
CA ILE A 23 -16.04 -3.17 4.11
C ILE A 23 -14.52 -3.34 4.11
N SER A 24 -13.85 -2.71 3.16
CA SER A 24 -12.39 -2.70 3.05
C SER A 24 -11.89 -1.28 2.94
N VAL A 25 -10.81 -0.96 3.65
CA VAL A 25 -10.09 0.30 3.51
C VAL A 25 -8.84 0.01 2.69
N LEU A 26 -8.73 0.63 1.52
CA LEU A 26 -7.68 0.35 0.55
C LEU A 26 -6.48 1.28 0.79
N PRO A 27 -5.26 0.74 0.87
CA PRO A 27 -4.05 1.56 0.80
C PRO A 27 -3.88 2.17 -0.60
N PRO A 28 -3.08 3.25 -0.75
CA PRO A 28 -2.46 4.04 0.32
C PRO A 28 -3.36 5.15 0.87
N ASP A 29 -4.38 5.56 0.12
CA ASP A 29 -5.20 6.74 0.42
C ASP A 29 -6.30 6.49 1.47
N GLY A 30 -6.47 5.26 1.92
CA GLY A 30 -7.54 4.89 2.84
C GLY A 30 -8.93 4.93 2.20
N LYS A 31 -9.02 4.68 0.89
CA LYS A 31 -10.29 4.67 0.14
C LYS A 31 -11.19 3.55 0.65
N VAL A 32 -12.45 3.85 0.97
CA VAL A 32 -13.38 2.84 1.52
C VAL A 32 -14.14 2.17 0.39
N ARG A 33 -14.05 0.85 0.30
CA ARG A 33 -14.81 0.00 -0.61
C ARG A 33 -15.82 -0.82 0.17
N VAL A 34 -17.06 -0.82 -0.30
CA VAL A 34 -18.14 -1.63 0.26
C VAL A 34 -18.59 -2.62 -0.80
N SER A 35 -18.48 -3.91 -0.52
CA SER A 35 -19.17 -4.94 -1.30
C SER A 35 -20.48 -5.25 -0.61
N ALA A 36 -21.60 -4.99 -1.27
CA ALA A 36 -22.93 -5.18 -0.72
C ALA A 36 -23.72 -6.23 -1.53
N PRO A 37 -24.59 -7.04 -0.89
CA PRO A 37 -25.57 -7.85 -1.60
C PRO A 37 -26.47 -7.00 -2.50
N GLU A 38 -26.88 -7.54 -3.65
CA GLU A 38 -27.72 -6.81 -4.61
C GLU A 38 -29.04 -6.34 -4.01
N HIS A 39 -29.67 -7.18 -3.17
CA HIS A 39 -30.94 -6.90 -2.49
C HIS A 39 -30.80 -5.98 -1.26
N MET A 40 -29.58 -5.61 -0.86
CA MET A 40 -29.37 -4.81 0.35
C MET A 40 -29.74 -3.34 0.11
N THR A 41 -30.56 -2.76 0.98
CA THR A 41 -30.97 -1.36 0.86
C THR A 41 -29.81 -0.39 1.14
N GLU A 42 -29.87 0.80 0.55
CA GLU A 42 -28.89 1.85 0.84
C GLU A 42 -28.87 2.23 2.33
N THR A 43 -30.03 2.29 2.98
CA THR A 43 -30.12 2.55 4.43
C THR A 43 -29.38 1.50 5.25
N ALA A 44 -29.49 0.21 4.89
CA ALA A 44 -28.77 -0.86 5.58
C ALA A 44 -27.26 -0.73 5.38
N ILE A 45 -26.80 -0.35 4.17
CA ILE A 45 -25.39 -0.05 3.90
C ILE A 45 -24.92 1.11 4.78
N ARG A 46 -25.72 2.19 4.88
CA ARG A 46 -25.40 3.36 5.71
C ARG A 46 -25.24 3.01 7.18
N MET A 47 -26.16 2.21 7.74
CA MET A 47 -26.07 1.74 9.12
C MET A 47 -24.83 0.85 9.36
N ALA A 48 -24.52 -0.05 8.42
CA ALA A 48 -23.34 -0.92 8.52
C ALA A 48 -22.02 -0.13 8.46
N VAL A 49 -21.96 0.94 7.68
CA VAL A 49 -20.80 1.84 7.64
C VAL A 49 -20.71 2.66 8.93
N ALA A 50 -21.83 3.19 9.42
CA ALA A 50 -21.88 3.98 10.66
C ALA A 50 -21.41 3.17 11.88
N SER A 51 -21.85 1.91 12.01
CA SER A 51 -21.43 1.02 13.11
C SER A 51 -19.94 0.69 13.06
N ARG A 52 -19.31 0.74 11.88
CA ARG A 52 -17.87 0.50 11.68
C ARG A 52 -17.06 1.78 11.52
N PHE A 53 -17.64 2.96 11.76
CA PHE A 53 -16.98 4.25 11.52
C PHE A 53 -15.64 4.39 12.27
N ARG A 54 -15.59 4.00 13.55
CA ARG A 54 -14.36 4.03 14.36
C ARG A 54 -13.27 3.14 13.77
N TRP A 55 -13.63 1.94 13.30
CA TRP A 55 -12.70 1.02 12.66
C TRP A 55 -12.17 1.58 11.33
N ILE A 56 -13.06 2.14 10.48
CA ILE A 56 -12.68 2.77 9.21
C ILE A 56 -11.67 3.90 9.46
N ARG A 57 -11.96 4.79 10.42
CA ARG A 57 -11.07 5.90 10.77
C ARG A 57 -9.72 5.43 11.29
N LYS A 58 -9.70 4.40 12.14
CA LYS A 58 -8.45 3.79 12.61
C LYS A 58 -7.62 3.25 11.45
N GLN A 59 -8.22 2.49 10.54
CA GLN A 59 -7.52 1.97 9.36
C GLN A 59 -6.99 3.07 8.45
N GLN A 60 -7.78 4.13 8.20
CA GLN A 60 -7.30 5.29 7.45
C GLN A 60 -6.11 5.99 8.12
N GLN A 61 -6.15 6.15 9.45
CA GLN A 61 -5.02 6.70 10.20
C GLN A 61 -3.81 5.79 10.17
N ASP A 62 -3.99 4.47 10.29
CA ASP A 62 -2.92 3.49 10.22
C ASP A 62 -2.22 3.55 8.86
N PHE A 63 -2.97 3.65 7.75
CA PHE A 63 -2.41 3.85 6.41
C PHE A 63 -1.77 5.22 6.22
N ALA A 64 -2.33 6.29 6.80
CA ALA A 64 -1.72 7.63 6.75
C ALA A 64 -0.44 7.74 7.57
N ARG A 65 -0.32 6.97 8.66
CA ARG A 65 0.84 6.90 9.55
C ARG A 65 1.91 5.91 9.07
N GLN A 66 1.54 4.96 8.22
CA GLN A 66 2.54 4.13 7.56
C GLN A 66 3.50 5.10 6.84
N PRO A 67 4.80 5.08 7.17
CA PRO A 67 5.76 5.86 6.43
C PRO A 67 5.57 5.44 4.99
N ARG A 68 5.08 6.37 4.17
CA ARG A 68 5.03 6.16 2.73
C ARG A 68 6.43 5.72 2.42
N GLN A 69 6.58 4.49 1.95
CA GLN A 69 7.77 4.18 1.19
C GLN A 69 7.66 5.20 0.06
N SER A 70 8.38 6.31 0.19
CA SER A 70 8.76 7.11 -0.97
C SER A 70 9.17 6.10 -2.02
N GLU A 71 8.83 6.35 -3.28
CA GLU A 71 9.52 5.69 -4.37
C GLU A 71 11.00 5.77 -4.00
N ARG A 72 11.54 4.64 -3.54
CA ARG A 72 12.89 4.65 -3.01
C ARG A 72 13.68 4.84 -4.26
N GLU A 73 14.27 6.02 -4.41
CA GLU A 73 15.08 6.39 -5.56
C GLU A 73 16.24 5.40 -5.74
N MET A 74 16.41 4.47 -4.78
CA MET A 74 17.40 3.42 -4.77
C MET A 74 18.77 4.08 -4.92
N VAL A 75 18.99 5.04 -4.02
CA VAL A 75 20.20 5.85 -3.95
C VAL A 75 21.09 5.30 -2.83
N SER A 76 22.39 5.26 -3.09
CA SER A 76 23.39 4.89 -2.09
C SER A 76 23.23 5.74 -0.83
N GLY A 77 23.01 5.09 0.31
CA GLY A 77 22.86 5.74 1.61
C GLY A 77 21.51 5.54 2.27
N GLU A 78 20.47 5.16 1.52
CA GLU A 78 19.14 4.88 2.06
C GLU A 78 19.12 3.66 2.99
N CYS A 79 18.14 3.60 3.90
CA CYS A 79 17.98 2.47 4.83
C CYS A 79 16.82 1.57 4.42
N HIS A 80 17.10 0.32 4.08
CA HIS A 80 16.15 -0.72 3.66
C HIS A 80 15.94 -1.78 4.73
N TYR A 81 14.69 -2.19 4.93
CA TYR A 81 14.37 -3.31 5.78
C TYR A 81 14.26 -4.57 4.93
N LEU A 82 15.11 -5.56 5.22
CA LEU A 82 15.06 -6.90 4.63
C LEU A 82 14.90 -7.90 5.78
N TRP A 83 13.83 -8.71 5.74
CA TRP A 83 13.46 -9.65 6.81
C TRP A 83 13.39 -9.02 8.21
N GLY A 84 12.86 -7.81 8.31
CA GLY A 84 12.73 -7.09 9.59
C GLY A 84 14.03 -6.45 10.12
N ARG A 85 15.16 -6.62 9.43
CA ARG A 85 16.44 -6.00 9.80
C ARG A 85 16.73 -4.82 8.89
N ARG A 86 17.19 -3.70 9.49
CA ARG A 86 17.63 -2.51 8.76
C ARG A 86 18.99 -2.77 8.12
N TYR A 87 19.16 -2.33 6.88
CA TYR A 87 20.38 -2.36 6.08
C TYR A 87 20.56 -1.01 5.39
N ARG A 88 21.79 -0.55 5.21
CA ARG A 88 22.09 0.62 4.37
C ARG A 88 22.32 0.18 2.92
N LEU A 89 21.56 0.74 1.99
CA LEU A 89 21.70 0.49 0.56
C LEU A 89 23.01 1.11 0.06
N LEU A 90 23.76 0.34 -0.71
CA LEU A 90 24.92 0.77 -1.46
C LEU A 90 24.71 0.35 -2.92
N VAL A 91 24.51 1.33 -3.79
CA VAL A 91 24.37 1.12 -5.23
C VAL A 91 25.78 1.07 -5.82
N ILE A 92 26.08 0.00 -6.54
CA ILE A 92 27.37 -0.20 -7.19
C ILE A 92 27.11 -0.32 -8.69
N GLU A 93 27.62 0.62 -9.47
CA GLU A 93 27.54 0.57 -10.91
C GLU A 93 28.54 -0.44 -11.46
N ARG A 94 28.06 -1.45 -12.19
CA ARG A 94 28.88 -2.49 -12.82
C ARG A 94 28.21 -3.00 -14.08
N HIS A 95 29.00 -3.21 -15.14
CA HIS A 95 28.54 -3.95 -16.31
C HIS A 95 28.24 -5.41 -15.93
N GLY A 96 26.98 -5.84 -16.13
CA GLY A 96 26.53 -7.19 -15.78
C GLY A 96 25.05 -7.27 -15.46
N ARG A 97 24.66 -8.36 -14.79
CA ARG A 97 23.29 -8.56 -14.30
C ARG A 97 23.04 -7.69 -13.07
N HIS A 98 21.80 -7.19 -12.96
CA HIS A 98 21.36 -6.55 -11.73
C HIS A 98 21.23 -7.61 -10.64
N GLU A 99 21.87 -7.38 -9.49
CA GLU A 99 21.80 -8.31 -8.36
C GLU A 99 21.80 -7.55 -7.04
N VAL A 100 21.14 -8.13 -6.04
CA VAL A 100 21.12 -7.61 -4.67
C VAL A 100 21.86 -8.60 -3.78
N LYS A 101 22.85 -8.11 -3.04
CA LYS A 101 23.64 -8.90 -2.10
C LYS A 101 23.63 -8.26 -0.72
N VAL A 102 23.40 -9.07 0.30
CA VAL A 102 23.66 -8.63 1.68
C VAL A 102 25.16 -8.70 1.92
N ALA A 103 25.78 -7.56 2.20
CA ALA A 103 27.22 -7.46 2.44
C ALA A 103 27.48 -7.13 3.92
N GLY A 104 28.07 -8.08 4.64
CA GLY A 104 28.28 -7.96 6.09
C GLY A 104 26.96 -7.83 6.86
N ASN A 105 27.00 -7.17 8.01
CA ASN A 105 25.89 -7.20 8.98
C ASN A 105 24.82 -6.11 8.80
N ASN A 106 25.05 -5.10 7.95
CA ASN A 106 24.17 -3.93 7.83
C ASN A 106 24.25 -3.21 6.47
N LYS A 107 24.73 -3.87 5.40
CA LYS A 107 24.75 -3.26 4.05
C LYS A 107 23.99 -4.14 3.05
N LEU A 108 23.23 -3.49 2.19
CA LEU A 108 22.56 -4.09 1.05
C LEU A 108 23.22 -3.53 -0.22
N GLN A 109 23.97 -4.34 -0.94
CA GLN A 109 24.59 -3.93 -2.19
C GLN A 109 23.63 -4.20 -3.34
N LEU A 110 23.28 -3.16 -4.08
CA LEU A 110 22.51 -3.24 -5.31
C LEU A 110 23.46 -2.97 -6.48
N TYR A 111 23.73 -3.99 -7.27
CA TYR A 111 24.54 -3.88 -8.47
C TYR A 111 23.62 -3.52 -9.63
N VAL A 112 23.92 -2.41 -10.32
CA VAL A 112 23.14 -1.92 -11.46
C VAL A 112 24.06 -1.59 -12.63
N GLN A 113 23.54 -1.63 -13.85
CA GLN A 113 24.29 -1.16 -15.00
C GLN A 113 24.48 0.36 -14.92
N PRO A 114 25.66 0.88 -15.33
CA PRO A 114 25.89 2.32 -15.41
C PRO A 114 24.81 2.99 -16.28
N GLY A 115 24.19 4.06 -15.78
CA GLY A 115 23.13 4.79 -16.50
C GLY A 115 21.72 4.20 -16.39
N THR A 116 21.50 3.20 -15.52
CA THR A 116 20.15 2.68 -15.23
C THR A 116 19.30 3.75 -14.51
N ARG A 117 18.27 4.27 -15.18
CA ARG A 117 17.26 5.17 -14.60
C ARG A 117 16.45 4.47 -13.50
N ASP A 118 16.02 5.24 -12.50
CA ASP A 118 15.45 4.74 -11.23
C ASP A 118 14.24 3.80 -11.40
N GLU A 119 13.49 3.96 -12.49
CA GLU A 119 12.33 3.12 -12.86
C GLU A 119 12.68 1.63 -13.07
N ASN A 120 13.92 1.31 -13.48
CA ASN A 120 14.35 -0.07 -13.77
C ASN A 120 15.00 -0.79 -12.58
N LYS A 121 15.07 -0.13 -11.42
CA LYS A 121 15.60 -0.73 -10.18
C LYS A 121 14.49 -1.40 -9.36
N ALA A 122 13.22 -1.17 -9.71
CA ALA A 122 12.05 -1.76 -9.07
C ALA A 122 12.07 -3.29 -9.19
N TRP A 123 11.97 -3.95 -8.03
CA TRP A 123 12.06 -5.40 -7.89
C TRP A 123 10.97 -6.14 -8.71
N ARG A 124 11.33 -7.30 -9.24
CA ARG A 124 10.41 -8.38 -9.60
C ARG A 124 10.75 -9.61 -8.77
#